data_AF-A0A3C1ZFQ2-F1
#
_entry.id   AF-A0A3C1ZFQ2-F1
#
_cell.length_a   1.000
_cell.length_b   1.000
_cell.length_c   1.000
_cell.angle_alpha   90.00
_cell.angle_beta   90.00
_cell.angle_gamma   90.00
#
_symmetry.space_group_name_H-M   'P 1'
#
loop_
_entity.id
_entity.type
_entity.pdbx_description
1 polymer ?
#
loop_
_entity_poly.entity_id
_entity_poly.type
_entity_poly.pdbx_seq_one_letter_code
_entity_poly.pdbx_strand_id
1 'polypeptide(L)'
;MSKRICPVCGIGALEKILTSITLSDPSGIEKTIEISEYKCPACEAEGDLFGENDRIIQDEYKKMRAEAVASMLEKFHSKKISLSAAERVLELPQRTLSKWKNKSMVPSASAALLIRYVNLFPWLLDVADNKFNPKNAQQIHVAAAMRDLCEMTKGSDVTSLSAGIVENLNNAVFYVNMEKGITQRSIMDTVTSASTGLMVHSGACEYSYET
;
A
#
# COMPACT_ATOMS: atom_id res chain seq x y z
N MET A 1 -17.04 -14.35 -43.61
CA MET A 1 -16.31 -14.59 -42.34
C MET A 1 -16.08 -16.09 -42.20
N SER A 2 -14.83 -16.55 -42.17
CA SER A 2 -14.51 -17.97 -42.01
C SER A 2 -14.94 -18.43 -40.62
N LYS A 3 -15.88 -19.38 -40.55
CA LYS A 3 -16.29 -20.00 -39.30
C LYS A 3 -15.07 -20.68 -38.67
N ARG A 4 -14.70 -20.29 -37.45
CA ARG A 4 -13.61 -20.93 -36.72
C ARG A 4 -14.03 -22.35 -36.34
N ILE A 5 -13.18 -23.32 -36.66
CA ILE A 5 -13.38 -24.74 -36.37
C ILE A 5 -12.91 -25.01 -34.95
N CYS A 6 -13.59 -25.91 -34.23
CA CYS A 6 -13.19 -26.29 -32.88
C CYS A 6 -11.79 -26.96 -32.88
N PRO A 7 -10.80 -26.44 -32.13
CA PRO A 7 -9.47 -27.04 -32.06
C PRO A 7 -9.42 -28.36 -31.28
N VAL A 8 -10.46 -28.67 -30.49
CA VAL A 8 -10.52 -29.87 -29.64
C VAL A 8 -11.02 -31.08 -30.43
N CYS A 9 -12.15 -30.96 -31.11
CA CYS A 9 -12.77 -32.09 -31.83
C CYS A 9 -12.70 -31.97 -33.36
N GLY A 10 -12.30 -30.82 -33.91
CA GLY A 10 -12.25 -30.58 -35.36
C GLY A 10 -13.61 -30.47 -36.05
N ILE A 11 -14.71 -30.56 -35.29
CA ILE A 11 -16.09 -30.60 -35.80
C ILE A 11 -16.82 -29.32 -35.45
N GLY A 12 -17.57 -28.79 -36.41
CA GLY A 12 -18.54 -27.73 -36.21
C GLY A 12 -17.94 -26.32 -36.10
N ALA A 13 -18.83 -25.34 -36.18
CA ALA A 13 -18.49 -23.94 -35.97
C ALA A 13 -18.63 -23.60 -34.49
N LEU A 14 -17.67 -22.83 -33.96
CA LEU A 14 -17.72 -22.34 -32.59
C LEU A 14 -18.72 -21.17 -32.46
N GLU A 15 -19.43 -21.14 -31.34
CA GLU A 15 -20.22 -19.99 -30.90
C GLU A 15 -19.32 -19.06 -30.07
N LYS A 16 -19.32 -17.77 -30.39
CA LYS A 16 -18.54 -16.75 -29.65
C LYS A 16 -19.46 -16.10 -28.62
N ILE A 17 -19.07 -16.17 -27.36
CA ILE A 17 -19.73 -15.56 -26.21
C ILE A 17 -18.86 -14.39 -25.74
N LEU A 18 -19.48 -13.23 -25.53
CA LEU A 18 -18.80 -12.09 -24.91
C LEU A 18 -19.15 -12.07 -23.44
N THR A 19 -18.13 -12.15 -22.60
CA THR A 19 -18.26 -12.17 -21.14
C THR A 19 -17.52 -10.97 -20.58
N SER A 20 -18.08 -10.31 -19.56
CA SER A 20 -17.40 -9.23 -18.86
C SER A 20 -16.67 -9.76 -17.64
N ILE A 21 -15.43 -9.32 -17.45
CA ILE A 21 -14.65 -9.60 -16.24
C ILE A 21 -14.16 -8.29 -15.62
N THR A 22 -14.05 -8.26 -14.30
CA THR A 22 -13.47 -7.12 -13.58
C THR A 22 -12.03 -7.44 -13.21
N LEU A 23 -11.11 -6.62 -13.69
CA LEU A 23 -9.70 -6.62 -13.29
C LEU A 23 -9.50 -5.63 -12.14
N SER A 24 -8.62 -5.99 -11.21
CA SER A 24 -8.22 -5.12 -10.10
C SER A 24 -6.70 -4.98 -10.05
N ASP A 25 -6.21 -3.75 -9.91
CA ASP A 25 -4.81 -3.44 -9.64
C ASP A 25 -4.57 -3.34 -8.12
N PRO A 26 -3.40 -3.75 -7.59
CA PRO A 26 -3.10 -3.63 -6.16
C PRO A 26 -3.20 -2.22 -5.55
N SER A 27 -3.31 -1.18 -6.39
CA SER A 27 -3.54 0.20 -5.96
C SER A 27 -5.03 0.55 -5.76
N GLY A 28 -5.93 -0.42 -5.91
CA GLY A 28 -7.38 -0.27 -5.78
C GLY A 28 -8.08 0.26 -7.04
N ILE A 29 -7.41 0.25 -8.20
CA ILE A 29 -8.05 0.61 -9.47
C ILE A 29 -8.75 -0.63 -10.01
N GLU A 30 -10.03 -0.50 -10.34
CA GLU A 30 -10.81 -1.56 -10.96
C GLU A 30 -11.22 -1.18 -12.38
N LYS A 31 -11.25 -2.18 -13.25
CA LYS A 31 -11.65 -2.00 -14.64
C LYS A 31 -12.39 -3.22 -15.16
N THR A 32 -13.59 -3.01 -15.67
CA THR A 32 -14.35 -4.04 -16.38
C THR A 32 -13.95 -4.05 -17.85
N ILE A 33 -13.62 -5.24 -18.37
CA ILE A 33 -13.32 -5.47 -19.78
C ILE A 33 -14.19 -6.59 -20.33
N GLU A 34 -14.39 -6.57 -21.65
CA GLU A 34 -15.04 -7.66 -22.38
C GLU A 34 -13.99 -8.64 -22.89
N ILE A 35 -14.22 -9.93 -22.65
CA ILE A 35 -13.41 -11.04 -23.12
C ILE A 35 -14.26 -11.94 -24.03
N SER A 36 -13.57 -12.69 -24.87
CA SER A 36 -14.19 -13.61 -25.84
C SER A 36 -14.02 -15.04 -25.37
N GLU A 37 -15.13 -15.72 -25.12
CA GLU A 37 -15.16 -17.17 -24.87
C GLU A 37 -15.77 -17.86 -26.07
N TYR A 38 -15.33 -19.08 -26.33
CA TYR A 38 -15.84 -19.90 -27.43
C TYR A 38 -16.43 -21.17 -26.88
N LYS A 39 -17.62 -21.53 -27.34
CA LYS A 39 -18.29 -22.79 -26.99
C LYS A 39 -18.48 -23.66 -28.22
N CYS A 40 -18.09 -24.93 -28.11
CA CYS A 40 -18.33 -25.92 -29.15
C CYS A 40 -19.65 -26.66 -28.89
N PRO A 41 -20.63 -26.60 -29.81
CA PRO A 41 -21.88 -27.36 -29.64
C PRO A 41 -21.72 -28.87 -29.84
N ALA A 42 -20.59 -29.34 -30.41
CA ALA A 42 -20.38 -30.75 -30.73
C ALA A 42 -19.63 -31.54 -29.64
N CYS A 43 -18.68 -30.90 -28.95
CA CYS A 43 -17.88 -31.54 -27.90
C CYS A 43 -17.93 -30.80 -26.56
N GLU A 44 -18.77 -29.77 -26.45
CA GLU A 44 -18.98 -28.95 -25.25
C GLU A 44 -17.74 -28.21 -24.72
N ALA A 45 -16.60 -28.27 -25.42
CA ALA A 45 -15.42 -27.50 -25.06
C ALA A 45 -15.73 -25.99 -25.00
N GLU A 46 -15.32 -25.34 -23.92
CA GLU A 46 -15.54 -23.93 -23.65
C GLU A 46 -14.27 -23.20 -23.16
N GLY A 47 -14.21 -21.89 -23.40
CA GLY A 47 -13.14 -21.00 -22.90
C GLY A 47 -12.42 -20.23 -24.00
N ASP A 48 -11.22 -19.71 -23.68
CA ASP A 48 -10.37 -19.01 -24.66
C ASP A 48 -9.60 -20.01 -25.55
N LEU A 49 -10.31 -20.59 -26.52
CA LEU A 49 -9.76 -21.60 -27.43
C LEU A 49 -8.69 -21.06 -28.39
N PHE A 50 -8.46 -19.73 -28.43
CA PHE A 50 -7.53 -19.08 -29.37
C PHE A 50 -6.51 -18.15 -28.70
N GLY A 51 -6.50 -18.04 -27.37
CA GLY A 51 -5.58 -17.17 -26.63
C GLY A 51 -5.78 -15.68 -26.92
N GLU A 52 -6.99 -15.25 -27.29
CA GLU A 52 -7.27 -13.84 -27.62
C GLU A 52 -7.31 -12.95 -26.37
N ASN A 53 -7.70 -13.52 -25.24
CA ASN A 53 -7.96 -12.77 -24.01
C ASN A 53 -6.67 -12.37 -23.30
N ASP A 54 -5.61 -13.19 -23.40
CA ASP A 54 -4.32 -12.93 -22.77
C ASP A 54 -3.78 -11.55 -23.14
N ARG A 55 -3.82 -11.21 -24.43
CA ARG A 55 -3.34 -9.89 -24.89
C ARG A 55 -4.22 -8.76 -24.38
N ILE A 56 -5.53 -8.93 -24.38
CA ILE A 56 -6.49 -7.92 -23.90
C ILE A 56 -6.26 -7.65 -22.42
N ILE A 57 -6.18 -8.71 -21.62
CA ILE A 57 -5.96 -8.64 -20.18
C ILE A 57 -4.60 -8.00 -19.86
N GLN A 58 -3.53 -8.42 -20.53
CA GLN A 58 -2.18 -7.87 -20.31
C GLN A 58 -2.08 -6.39 -20.71
N ASP A 59 -2.70 -6.01 -21.82
CA ASP A 59 -2.71 -4.61 -22.25
C ASP A 59 -3.54 -3.74 -21.32
N GLU A 60 -4.63 -4.25 -20.75
CA GLU A 60 -5.40 -3.51 -19.75
C GLU A 60 -4.63 -3.36 -18.43
N TYR A 61 -3.99 -4.41 -17.93
CA TYR A 61 -3.12 -4.30 -16.74
C TYR A 61 -2.00 -3.27 -16.92
N LYS A 62 -1.42 -3.14 -18.12
CA LYS A 62 -0.42 -2.10 -18.42
C LYS A 62 -1.02 -0.69 -18.30
N LYS A 63 -2.24 -0.47 -18.80
CA LYS A 63 -2.93 0.83 -18.70
C LYS A 63 -3.29 1.15 -17.25
N MET A 64 -3.88 0.19 -16.53
CA MET A 64 -4.23 0.34 -15.12
C MET A 64 -3.00 0.68 -14.28
N ARG A 65 -1.85 0.03 -14.54
CA ARG A 65 -0.58 0.34 -13.87
C ARG A 65 -0.08 1.75 -14.16
N ALA A 66 -0.12 2.18 -15.43
CA ALA A 66 0.28 3.54 -15.80
C ALA A 66 -0.61 4.59 -15.12
N GLU A 67 -1.91 4.31 -15.00
CA GLU A 67 -2.85 5.16 -14.29
C GLU A 67 -2.60 5.22 -12.77
N ALA A 68 -2.39 4.07 -12.14
CA ALA A 68 -2.03 3.99 -10.73
C ALA A 68 -0.77 4.83 -10.43
N VAL A 69 0.30 4.62 -11.19
CA VAL A 69 1.56 5.35 -11.00
C VAL A 69 1.38 6.84 -11.24
N ALA A 70 0.67 7.25 -12.30
CA ALA A 70 0.41 8.66 -12.56
C ALA A 70 -0.33 9.32 -11.37
N SER A 71 -1.36 8.68 -10.84
CA SER A 71 -2.10 9.18 -9.68
C SER A 71 -1.24 9.32 -8.42
N MET A 72 -0.27 8.42 -8.21
CA MET A 72 0.66 8.48 -7.09
C MET A 72 1.68 9.61 -7.25
N LEU A 73 2.19 9.81 -8.46
CA LEU A 73 3.13 10.89 -8.76
C LEU A 73 2.48 12.27 -8.69
N GLU A 74 1.16 12.39 -8.90
CA GLU A 74 0.44 13.63 -8.59
C GLU A 74 0.48 13.95 -7.09
N LYS A 75 0.34 12.93 -6.22
CA LYS A 75 0.41 13.10 -4.76
C LYS A 75 1.80 13.50 -4.25
N PHE A 76 2.85 13.41 -5.07
CA PHE A 76 4.17 13.87 -4.66
C PHE A 76 4.20 15.40 -4.48
N HIS A 77 3.40 16.13 -5.25
CA HIS A 77 3.29 17.59 -5.13
C HIS A 77 2.74 18.00 -3.76
N SER A 78 1.69 17.34 -3.27
CA SER A 78 1.14 17.62 -1.93
C SER A 78 2.09 17.26 -0.80
N LYS A 79 2.96 16.26 -1.03
CA LYS A 79 4.05 15.87 -0.11
C LYS A 79 5.31 16.72 -0.24
N LYS A 80 5.31 17.76 -1.09
CA LYS A 80 6.47 18.62 -1.41
C LYS A 80 7.69 17.84 -1.92
N ILE A 81 7.46 16.70 -2.57
CA ILE A 81 8.51 15.87 -3.17
C ILE A 81 8.71 16.30 -4.62
N SER A 82 9.92 16.75 -4.96
CA SER A 82 10.28 17.07 -6.34
C SER A 82 10.53 15.78 -7.14
N LEU A 83 9.93 15.68 -8.33
CA LEU A 83 10.17 14.55 -9.25
C LEU A 83 11.65 14.44 -9.65
N SER A 84 12.33 15.56 -9.90
CA SER A 84 13.75 15.53 -10.28
C SER A 84 14.66 15.12 -9.12
N ALA A 85 14.30 15.50 -7.89
CA ALA A 85 15.01 15.06 -6.70
C ALA A 85 14.82 13.55 -6.48
N ALA A 86 13.59 13.07 -6.59
CA ALA A 86 13.28 11.64 -6.49
C ALA A 86 13.98 10.82 -7.59
N GLU A 87 14.01 11.32 -8.84
CA GLU A 87 14.75 10.67 -9.94
C GLU A 87 16.23 10.52 -9.61
N ARG A 88 16.88 11.59 -9.12
CA ARG A 88 18.30 11.57 -8.76
C ARG A 88 18.59 10.58 -7.64
N VAL A 89 17.77 10.60 -6.60
CA VAL A 89 17.95 9.78 -5.40
C VAL A 89 17.68 8.29 -5.67
N LEU A 90 16.72 7.99 -6.54
CA LEU A 90 16.39 6.62 -6.96
C LEU A 90 17.23 6.14 -8.16
N GLU A 91 18.23 6.92 -8.58
CA GLU A 91 19.10 6.65 -9.73
C GLU A 91 18.32 6.38 -11.04
N LEU A 92 17.16 7.02 -11.20
CA LEU A 92 16.36 6.93 -12.40
C LEU A 92 16.89 7.90 -13.47
N PRO A 93 16.82 7.54 -14.77
CA PRO A 93 17.13 8.47 -15.85
C PRO A 93 16.27 9.74 -15.76
N GLN A 94 16.84 10.87 -16.16
CA GLN A 94 16.16 12.16 -16.08
C GLN A 94 14.82 12.15 -16.85
N ARG A 95 13.80 12.78 -16.27
CA ARG A 95 12.42 12.88 -16.78
C ARG A 95 11.64 11.56 -16.81
N THR A 96 12.14 10.48 -16.23
CA THR A 96 11.43 9.19 -16.15
C THR A 96 10.10 9.33 -15.41
N LEU A 97 10.09 9.94 -14.22
CA LEU A 97 8.87 10.11 -13.43
C LEU A 97 7.90 11.08 -14.13
N SER A 98 8.42 12.10 -14.82
CA SER A 98 7.57 13.00 -15.60
C SER A 98 6.88 12.29 -16.78
N LYS A 99 7.58 11.38 -17.45
CA LYS A 99 6.99 10.55 -18.52
C LYS A 99 5.93 9.59 -17.99
N TRP A 100 6.17 8.98 -16.83
CA TRP A 100 5.18 8.11 -16.17
C TRP A 100 3.95 8.89 -15.70
N LYS A 101 4.14 10.07 -15.08
CA LYS A 101 3.05 10.98 -14.68
C LYS A 101 2.18 11.37 -15.87
N ASN A 102 2.80 11.72 -17.00
CA ASN A 102 2.10 12.10 -18.23
C ASN A 102 1.61 10.90 -19.06
N LYS A 103 1.76 9.66 -18.56
CA LYS A 103 1.40 8.41 -19.25
C LYS A 103 2.04 8.25 -20.64
N SER A 104 3.13 8.97 -20.94
CA SER A 104 3.86 8.86 -22.22
C SER A 104 4.82 7.67 -22.26
N MET A 105 5.08 7.06 -21.10
CA MET A 105 5.81 5.81 -20.95
C MET A 105 5.12 4.98 -19.87
N VAL A 106 4.94 3.69 -20.13
CA VAL A 106 4.37 2.75 -19.15
C VAL A 106 5.49 2.22 -18.26
N PRO A 107 5.37 2.31 -16.92
CA PRO A 107 6.35 1.75 -16.01
C PRO A 107 6.34 0.21 -16.04
N SER A 108 7.51 -0.39 -15.84
CA SER A 108 7.62 -1.82 -15.56
C SER A 108 6.91 -2.19 -14.26
N ALA A 109 6.67 -3.48 -14.02
CA ALA A 109 6.03 -3.95 -12.78
C ALA A 109 6.87 -3.55 -11.54
N SER A 110 8.18 -3.74 -11.59
CA SER A 110 9.10 -3.38 -10.51
C SER A 110 9.17 -1.87 -10.29
N ALA A 111 9.14 -1.08 -11.37
CA ALA A 111 9.10 0.39 -11.29
C ALA A 111 7.80 0.87 -10.60
N ALA A 112 6.65 0.30 -10.98
CA ALA A 112 5.39 0.63 -10.34
C ALA A 112 5.38 0.24 -8.85
N LEU A 113 5.97 -0.91 -8.51
CA LEU A 113 6.12 -1.35 -7.12
C LEU A 113 6.99 -0.38 -6.30
N LEU A 114 8.09 0.11 -6.85
CA LEU A 114 8.92 1.13 -6.21
C LEU A 114 8.11 2.41 -5.92
N ILE A 115 7.34 2.90 -6.89
CA ILE A 115 6.50 4.09 -6.69
C ILE A 115 5.41 3.84 -5.64
N ARG A 116 4.83 2.63 -5.57
CA ARG A 116 3.89 2.24 -4.50
C ARG A 116 4.55 2.37 -3.13
N TYR A 117 5.76 1.82 -2.96
CA TYR A 117 6.48 1.92 -1.70
C TYR A 117 6.84 3.36 -1.34
N VAL A 118 7.37 4.15 -2.27
CA VAL A 118 7.71 5.55 -2.00
C VAL A 118 6.46 6.38 -1.69
N ASN A 119 5.34 6.09 -2.36
CA ASN A 119 4.09 6.75 -2.05
C ASN A 119 3.54 6.34 -0.67
N LEU A 120 3.71 5.09 -0.25
CA LEU A 120 3.28 4.62 1.08
C LEU A 120 4.21 5.14 2.18
N PHE A 121 5.52 5.13 1.94
CA PHE A 121 6.58 5.48 2.87
C PHE A 121 7.53 6.52 2.26
N PRO A 122 7.17 7.81 2.26
CA PRO A 122 7.97 8.87 1.62
C PRO A 122 9.41 8.99 2.17
N TRP A 123 9.61 8.65 3.43
CA TRP A 123 10.93 8.65 4.09
C TRP A 123 11.93 7.68 3.45
N LEU A 124 11.48 6.73 2.62
CA LEU A 124 12.38 5.88 1.82
C LEU A 124 13.25 6.69 0.85
N LEU A 125 12.83 7.89 0.44
CA LEU A 125 13.67 8.78 -0.35
C LEU A 125 14.87 9.27 0.46
N ASP A 126 14.70 9.57 1.75
CA ASP A 126 15.82 9.97 2.61
C ASP A 126 16.82 8.82 2.80
N VAL A 127 16.31 7.58 2.87
CA VAL A 127 17.16 6.37 2.93
C VAL A 127 17.99 6.21 1.66
N ALA A 128 17.35 6.41 0.50
CA ALA A 128 18.02 6.34 -0.78
C ALA A 128 19.06 7.47 -0.95
N ASP A 129 18.78 8.69 -0.48
CA ASP A 129 19.73 9.81 -0.50
C ASP A 129 20.96 9.52 0.40
N ASN A 130 20.75 8.72 1.45
CA ASN A 130 21.79 8.17 2.31
C ASN A 130 22.41 6.87 1.79
N LYS A 131 22.26 6.57 0.49
CA LYS A 131 22.85 5.41 -0.21
C LYS A 131 22.53 4.07 0.47
N PHE A 132 21.34 3.95 1.05
CA PHE A 132 20.89 2.74 1.73
C PHE A 132 21.81 2.29 2.88
N ASN A 133 22.51 3.23 3.53
CA ASN A 133 23.31 2.90 4.71
C ASN A 133 22.40 2.33 5.83
N PRO A 134 22.65 1.12 6.35
CA PRO A 134 21.75 0.48 7.32
C PRO A 134 21.54 1.30 8.61
N LYS A 135 22.59 1.95 9.12
CA LYS A 135 22.52 2.75 10.34
C LYS A 135 21.67 4.00 10.14
N ASN A 136 21.88 4.72 9.03
CA ASN A 136 21.08 5.89 8.71
C ASN A 136 19.63 5.49 8.40
N ALA A 137 19.42 4.36 7.72
CA ALA A 137 18.08 3.85 7.42
C ALA A 137 17.26 3.58 8.69
N GLN A 138 17.87 2.95 9.71
CA GLN A 138 17.22 2.73 11.01
C GLN A 138 16.87 4.06 11.70
N GLN A 139 17.79 5.02 11.71
CA GLN A 139 17.53 6.33 12.32
C GLN A 139 16.41 7.09 11.61
N ILE A 140 16.40 7.09 10.28
CA ILE A 140 15.35 7.71 9.46
C ILE A 140 14.00 7.03 9.72
N HIS A 141 13.97 5.70 9.75
CA HIS A 141 12.76 4.94 10.03
C HIS A 141 12.18 5.27 11.41
N VAL A 142 13.01 5.25 12.47
CA VAL A 142 12.57 5.58 13.84
C VAL A 142 12.04 7.02 13.89
N ALA A 143 12.73 7.98 13.28
CA ALA A 143 12.28 9.36 13.24
C ALA A 143 10.95 9.53 12.50
N ALA A 144 10.75 8.80 11.39
CA ALA A 144 9.49 8.80 10.65
C ALA A 144 8.36 8.18 11.48
N ALA A 145 8.59 7.03 12.11
CA ALA A 145 7.61 6.37 12.98
C ALA A 145 7.19 7.27 14.16
N MET A 146 8.14 7.95 14.80
CA MET A 146 7.84 8.91 15.88
C MET A 146 7.02 10.11 15.38
N ARG A 147 7.28 10.59 14.17
CA ARG A 147 6.50 11.67 13.56
C ARG A 147 5.06 11.22 13.28
N ASP A 148 4.89 10.03 12.70
CA ASP A 148 3.58 9.46 12.39
C ASP A 148 2.77 9.26 13.68
N LEU A 149 3.39 8.75 14.75
CA LEU A 149 2.78 8.66 16.07
C LEU A 149 2.32 10.03 16.59
N CYS A 150 3.20 11.04 16.55
CA CYS A 150 2.85 12.40 16.95
C CYS A 150 1.67 12.96 16.13
N GLU A 151 1.62 12.72 14.82
CA GLU A 151 0.50 13.16 13.98
C GLU A 151 -0.82 12.45 14.33
N MET A 152 -0.79 11.15 14.61
CA MET A 152 -1.96 10.41 15.07
C MET A 152 -2.51 10.97 16.38
N THR A 153 -1.64 11.44 17.28
CA THR A 153 -2.08 12.02 18.57
C THR A 153 -2.70 13.42 18.47
N LYS A 154 -2.39 14.18 17.41
CA LYS A 154 -2.93 15.55 17.20
C LYS A 154 -4.43 15.59 16.86
N GLY A 155 -5.02 14.45 16.49
CA GLY A 155 -6.45 14.31 16.16
C GLY A 155 -7.34 13.78 17.29
N SER A 156 -6.77 13.49 18.45
CA SER A 156 -7.48 12.99 19.64
C SER A 156 -7.51 14.08 20.72
N ASP A 157 -8.58 14.15 21.52
CA ASP A 157 -8.70 14.96 22.75
C ASP A 157 -7.67 14.50 23.81
N VAL A 158 -6.39 14.57 23.46
CA VAL A 158 -5.26 14.19 24.29
C VAL A 158 -4.86 15.42 25.07
N THR A 159 -5.13 15.39 26.37
CA THR A 159 -4.85 16.48 27.30
C THR A 159 -3.39 16.48 27.75
N SER A 160 -2.71 15.33 27.68
CA SER A 160 -1.27 15.25 27.92
C SER A 160 -0.62 14.15 27.08
N LEU A 161 0.55 14.47 26.50
CA LEU A 161 1.41 13.54 25.77
C LEU A 161 2.77 13.54 26.45
N SER A 162 3.23 12.38 26.92
CA SER A 162 4.62 12.20 27.33
C SER A 162 5.21 11.01 26.58
N ALA A 163 6.37 11.24 25.96
CA ALA A 163 7.14 10.21 25.29
C ALA A 163 8.56 10.22 25.86
N GLY A 164 9.14 9.05 26.01
CA GLY A 164 10.46 8.91 26.59
C GLY A 164 11.12 7.59 26.24
N ILE A 165 12.42 7.55 26.49
CA ILE A 165 13.23 6.35 26.37
C ILE A 165 13.76 6.08 27.78
N VAL A 166 13.43 4.92 28.33
CA VAL A 166 14.07 4.41 29.53
C VAL A 166 15.14 3.42 29.09
N GLU A 167 16.40 3.83 29.17
CA GLU A 167 17.54 2.97 28.87
C GLU A 167 18.19 2.46 30.15
N ASN A 168 18.53 1.19 30.15
CA ASN A 168 19.42 0.55 31.10
C ASN A 168 20.41 -0.33 30.31
N LEU A 169 21.46 -0.84 30.99
CA LEU A 169 22.61 -1.51 30.35
C LEU A 169 22.26 -2.59 29.31
N ASN A 170 21.08 -3.21 29.41
CA ASN A 170 20.65 -4.29 28.53
C ASN A 170 19.39 -3.99 27.70
N ASN A 171 18.60 -2.96 28.07
CA ASN A 171 17.26 -2.75 27.49
C ASN A 171 17.02 -1.26 27.20
N ALA A 172 16.21 -0.99 26.18
CA ALA A 172 15.64 0.33 25.91
C ALA A 172 14.12 0.19 25.79
N VAL A 173 13.38 0.91 26.63
CA VAL A 173 11.91 0.96 26.60
C VAL A 173 11.47 2.29 26.04
N PHE A 174 10.84 2.23 24.87
CA PHE A 174 10.17 3.38 24.26
C PHE A 174 8.72 3.39 24.76
N TYR A 175 8.31 4.48 25.42
CA TYR A 175 6.92 4.63 25.83
C TYR A 175 6.33 5.92 25.24
N VAL A 176 5.04 5.83 24.91
CA VAL A 176 4.19 6.97 24.59
C VAL A 176 2.98 6.86 25.50
N ASN A 177 2.89 7.75 26.49
CA ASN A 177 1.74 7.86 27.37
C ASN A 177 0.80 8.95 26.82
N MET A 178 -0.46 8.58 26.65
CA MET A 178 -1.53 9.44 26.14
C MET A 178 -2.66 9.50 27.16
N GLU A 179 -2.86 10.64 27.81
CA GLU A 179 -4.05 10.87 28.63
C GLU A 179 -5.15 11.49 27.76
N LYS A 180 -6.28 10.78 27.64
CA LYS A 180 -7.49 11.33 27.02
C LYS A 180 -8.24 12.14 28.06
N GLY A 181 -8.61 13.38 27.72
CA GLY A 181 -9.48 14.18 28.55
C GLY A 181 -10.84 13.49 28.69
N ILE A 182 -11.21 13.06 29.89
CA ILE A 182 -12.57 12.61 30.17
C ILE A 182 -13.47 13.83 29.98
N THR A 183 -14.32 13.82 28.96
CA THR A 183 -15.38 14.82 28.81
C THR A 183 -16.27 14.71 30.04
N GLN A 184 -16.23 15.74 30.88
CA GLN A 184 -16.90 15.81 32.16
C GLN A 184 -18.43 15.86 31.95
N ARG A 185 -19.08 14.70 31.87
CA ARG A 185 -20.54 14.56 32.04
C ARG A 185 -20.85 13.23 32.70
N SER A 186 -21.28 13.32 33.97
CA SER A 186 -21.72 12.22 34.85
C SER A 186 -20.56 11.29 35.23
N ILE A 187 -20.11 11.22 36.47
CA ILE A 187 -20.86 10.76 37.64
C ILE A 187 -20.29 11.47 38.88
N MET A 188 -21.11 12.29 39.55
CA MET A 188 -21.01 12.43 41.00
C MET A 188 -21.32 11.05 41.57
N ASP A 189 -20.36 10.41 42.23
CA ASP A 189 -20.63 9.63 43.44
C ASP A 189 -19.32 9.35 44.19
N THR A 190 -19.22 10.08 45.28
CA THR A 190 -18.45 9.88 46.51
C THR A 190 -17.95 8.46 46.76
N VAL A 191 -16.65 8.25 47.08
CA VAL A 191 -16.20 7.64 48.35
C VAL A 191 -14.82 8.21 48.75
N THR A 192 -14.75 8.50 50.03
CA THR A 192 -13.74 9.14 50.89
C THR A 192 -12.41 8.38 51.02
N SER A 193 -11.32 9.15 51.10
CA SER A 193 -10.05 8.93 51.83
C SER A 193 -9.52 7.50 52.09
N ALA A 194 -8.34 7.19 51.56
CA ALA A 194 -7.26 6.56 52.33
C ALA A 194 -5.89 6.83 51.67
N SER A 195 -4.96 7.26 52.52
CA SER A 195 -3.55 7.55 52.26
C SER A 195 -2.72 6.33 51.84
N THR A 196 -1.55 6.63 51.25
CA THR A 196 -0.34 5.79 51.12
C THR A 196 -0.40 4.55 50.21
N GLY A 197 0.41 4.58 49.14
CA GLY A 197 0.80 3.39 48.38
C GLY A 197 0.66 3.59 46.88
N LEU A 198 1.74 3.97 46.21
CA LEU A 198 1.84 3.99 44.75
C LEU A 198 1.84 2.53 44.25
N MET A 199 0.66 1.93 44.07
CA MET A 199 0.51 0.67 43.34
C MET A 199 0.52 0.96 41.85
N VAL A 200 1.63 0.66 41.18
CA VAL A 200 1.67 0.52 39.73
C VAL A 200 1.01 -0.82 39.40
N HIS A 201 -0.21 -0.80 38.88
CA HIS A 201 -0.79 -1.97 38.23
C HIS A 201 -0.05 -2.22 36.92
N SER A 202 0.93 -3.12 36.96
CA SER A 202 1.51 -3.74 35.78
C SER A 202 0.47 -4.66 35.14
N GLY A 203 -0.17 -4.19 34.07
CA GLY A 203 -0.81 -5.09 33.11
C GLY A 203 0.28 -5.81 32.33
N ALA A 204 0.76 -6.95 32.83
CA ALA A 204 1.64 -7.82 32.10
C ALA A 204 0.86 -8.49 30.96
N CYS A 205 1.11 -8.07 29.71
CA CYS A 205 0.87 -8.94 28.57
C CYS A 205 2.06 -9.90 28.46
N GLU A 206 1.98 -11.02 29.18
CA GLU A 206 2.82 -12.17 28.88
C GLU A 206 2.40 -12.73 27.52
N TYR A 207 3.30 -12.65 26.53
CA TYR A 207 3.22 -13.51 25.36
C TYR A 207 3.99 -14.80 25.68
N SER A 208 3.26 -15.85 26.02
CA SER A 208 3.78 -17.22 25.99
C SER A 208 3.94 -17.65 24.53
N TYR A 209 5.17 -17.95 24.13
CA TYR A 209 5.40 -18.77 22.95
C TYR A 209 5.30 -20.22 23.39
N GLU A 210 4.20 -20.89 23.03
CA GLU A 210 4.15 -22.35 23.06
C GLU A 210 4.95 -22.88 21.86
N THR A 211 5.99 -23.65 22.17
CA THR A 211 6.73 -24.53 21.25
C THR A 211 5.92 -25.77 20.91
#